data_AF-A0A352A3D0-F1
#
_entry.id   AF-A0A352A3D0-F1
#
_cell.length_a   1.000
_cell.length_b   1.000
_cell.length_c   1.000
_cell.angle_alpha   90.00
_cell.angle_beta   90.00
_cell.angle_gamma   90.00
#
_symmetry.space_group_name_H-M   'P 1'
#
loop_
_entity.id
_entity.type
_entity.pdbx_description
1 polymer ?
#
loop_
_entity_poly.entity_id
_entity_poly.type
_entity_poly.pdbx_seq_one_letter_code
_entity_poly.pdbx_strand_id
1 'polypeptide(L)'
;MGKVREFLAGKYDIIVVGAGHAGCEAALAAARMNMSTMMMTMNLDSIAMMACNPSIGGTGKGHLVKEIDALGGEMGINIDKTMIQCKMLNLSKGPAVHSLRAQADKNNYHSEMKKVIEKQDNLYLLQAEAIDIKLNEDNTFNVHTKYGAFYQAKAVIVTTGTYLKGKIFIGELNYESGPSGLFPANELSSSL
;
A
#
# COMPACT_ATOMS: atom_id res chain seq x y z
N MET A 1 7.13 -31.37 2.14
CA MET A 1 6.93 -30.77 0.79
C MET A 1 8.30 -30.33 0.28
N GLY A 2 8.64 -30.68 -0.96
CA GLY A 2 9.93 -30.31 -1.55
C GLY A 2 10.09 -28.79 -1.66
N LYS A 3 11.32 -28.30 -1.56
CA LYS A 3 11.64 -26.88 -1.75
C LYS A 3 11.24 -26.50 -3.18
N VAL A 4 10.38 -25.49 -3.33
CA VAL A 4 10.02 -24.97 -4.65
C VAL A 4 11.29 -24.42 -5.30
N ARG A 5 11.53 -24.74 -6.58
CA ARG A 5 12.72 -24.28 -7.29
C ARG A 5 12.65 -22.76 -7.46
N GLU A 6 13.70 -22.07 -7.05
CA GLU A 6 13.79 -20.62 -7.20
C GLU A 6 14.17 -20.22 -8.63
N PHE A 7 13.55 -19.16 -9.17
CA PHE A 7 13.86 -18.63 -10.49
C PHE A 7 13.68 -17.11 -10.56
N LEU A 8 14.54 -16.44 -11.33
CA LEU A 8 14.45 -15.01 -11.57
C LEU A 8 13.29 -14.72 -12.53
N ALA A 9 12.29 -13.99 -12.06
CA ALA A 9 11.10 -13.67 -12.83
C ALA A 9 11.12 -12.25 -13.44
N GLY A 10 11.95 -11.34 -12.93
CA GLY A 10 12.08 -9.99 -13.49
C GLY A 10 13.05 -9.10 -12.71
N LYS A 11 13.37 -7.95 -13.31
CA LYS A 11 14.22 -6.91 -12.71
C LYS A 11 13.51 -5.56 -12.77
N TYR A 12 13.57 -4.83 -11.68
CA TYR A 12 12.94 -3.52 -11.53
C TYR A 12 13.92 -2.53 -10.88
N ASP A 13 13.66 -1.24 -10.97
CA ASP A 13 14.41 -0.26 -10.19
C ASP A 13 13.92 -0.29 -8.74
N ILE A 14 12.60 -0.27 -8.54
CA ILE A 14 11.94 -0.26 -7.24
C ILE A 14 10.94 -1.41 -7.14
N ILE A 15 10.95 -2.13 -6.01
CA ILE A 15 9.86 -3.03 -5.63
C ILE A 15 9.16 -2.48 -4.40
N VAL A 16 7.85 -2.30 -4.48
CA VAL A 16 6.99 -1.93 -3.34
C VAL A 16 6.24 -3.17 -2.87
N VAL A 17 6.50 -3.58 -1.62
CA VAL A 17 5.83 -4.71 -0.97
C VAL A 17 4.65 -4.18 -0.16
N GLY A 18 3.44 -4.49 -0.62
CA GLY A 18 2.18 -4.00 -0.05
C GLY A 18 1.53 -2.94 -0.93
N ALA A 19 0.21 -3.04 -1.10
CA ALA A 19 -0.60 -2.09 -1.85
C ALA A 19 -1.59 -1.33 -0.94
N GLY A 20 -1.17 -1.03 0.30
CA GLY A 20 -1.93 -0.14 1.18
C GLY A 20 -1.77 1.34 0.77
N HIS A 21 -2.30 2.27 1.56
CA HIS A 21 -2.22 3.72 1.30
C HIS A 21 -0.76 4.18 1.07
N ALA A 22 0.17 3.74 1.91
CA ALA A 22 1.59 4.07 1.75
C ALA A 22 2.21 3.44 0.49
N GLY A 23 1.86 2.18 0.20
CA GLY A 23 2.36 1.48 -0.99
C GLY A 23 1.87 2.12 -2.30
N CYS A 24 0.62 2.60 -2.33
CA CYS A 24 0.05 3.32 -3.46
C CYS A 24 0.85 4.59 -3.78
N GLU A 25 1.03 5.47 -2.79
CA GLU A 25 1.80 6.71 -2.99
C GLU A 25 3.26 6.43 -3.33
N ALA A 26 3.90 5.45 -2.68
CA ALA A 26 5.29 5.10 -2.95
C ALA A 26 5.51 4.58 -4.38
N ALA A 27 4.62 3.69 -4.84
CA ALA A 27 4.74 3.12 -6.18
C ALA A 27 4.38 4.12 -7.27
N LEU A 28 3.34 4.94 -7.07
CA LEU A 28 2.99 6.02 -8.00
C LEU A 28 4.11 7.04 -8.08
N ALA A 29 4.71 7.45 -6.96
CA ALA A 29 5.83 8.38 -6.94
C ALA A 29 7.02 7.84 -7.74
N ALA A 30 7.46 6.60 -7.47
CA ALA A 30 8.58 5.98 -8.18
C ALA A 30 8.30 5.85 -9.69
N ALA A 31 7.11 5.38 -10.07
CA ALA A 31 6.73 5.22 -11.48
C ALA A 31 6.63 6.57 -12.22
N ARG A 32 6.07 7.60 -11.58
CA ARG A 32 5.99 8.97 -12.12
C ARG A 32 7.37 9.63 -12.25
N MET A 33 8.35 9.18 -11.48
CA MET A 33 9.77 9.54 -11.63
C MET A 33 10.49 8.72 -12.71
N ASN A 34 9.76 8.00 -13.57
CA ASN A 34 10.27 7.15 -14.66
C ASN A 34 11.14 5.96 -14.20
N MET A 35 10.93 5.48 -12.98
CA MET A 35 11.58 4.26 -12.50
C MET A 35 10.70 3.06 -12.79
N SER A 36 11.28 1.98 -13.33
CA SER A 36 10.56 0.73 -13.52
C SER A 36 10.18 0.15 -12.16
N THR A 37 8.90 0.19 -11.81
CA THR A 37 8.41 -0.07 -10.46
C THR A 37 7.45 -1.24 -10.45
N MET A 38 7.70 -2.23 -9.59
CA MET A 38 6.74 -3.32 -9.34
C MET A 38 6.09 -3.12 -7.98
N MET A 39 4.75 -3.11 -7.94
CA MET A 39 3.97 -3.19 -6.71
C MET A 39 3.46 -4.61 -6.53
N MET A 40 3.79 -5.22 -5.39
CA MET A 40 3.35 -6.56 -5.01
C MET A 40 2.32 -6.51 -3.88
N THR A 41 1.26 -7.30 -3.99
CA THR A 41 0.25 -7.43 -2.92
C THR A 41 -0.31 -8.85 -2.87
N MET A 42 -0.78 -9.28 -1.70
CA MET A 42 -1.43 -10.59 -1.55
C MET A 42 -2.79 -10.65 -2.24
N ASN A 43 -3.47 -9.51 -2.37
CA ASN A 43 -4.78 -9.39 -3.01
C ASN A 43 -4.89 -8.04 -3.74
N LEU A 44 -5.11 -8.08 -5.06
CA LEU A 44 -5.31 -6.89 -5.89
C LEU A 44 -6.68 -6.22 -5.65
N ASP A 45 -7.66 -6.95 -5.15
CA ASP A 45 -8.98 -6.41 -4.77
C ASP A 45 -8.97 -5.75 -3.38
N SER A 46 -7.78 -5.62 -2.77
CA SER A 46 -7.58 -4.94 -1.48
C SER A 46 -6.64 -3.74 -1.57
N ILE A 47 -6.32 -3.28 -2.79
CA ILE A 47 -5.51 -2.07 -3.04
C ILE A 47 -6.14 -0.86 -2.33
N ALA A 48 -5.38 -0.13 -1.53
CA ALA A 48 -5.86 1.04 -0.78
C ALA A 48 -7.16 0.80 0.02
N MET A 49 -7.38 -0.43 0.50
CA MET A 49 -8.56 -0.77 1.29
C MET A 49 -8.65 0.07 2.58
N MET A 50 -9.79 0.72 2.79
CA MET A 50 -10.11 1.45 4.01
C MET A 50 -10.58 0.50 5.13
N ALA A 51 -9.66 -0.22 5.75
CA ALA A 51 -9.97 -1.23 6.77
C ALA A 51 -10.64 -0.66 8.04
N CYS A 52 -10.35 0.58 8.40
CA CYS A 52 -10.88 1.24 9.60
C CYS A 52 -12.05 2.17 9.23
N ASN A 53 -11.85 3.49 9.30
CA ASN A 53 -12.89 4.48 9.05
C ASN A 53 -13.07 4.78 7.54
N PRO A 54 -14.32 4.99 7.07
CA PRO A 54 -14.60 5.43 5.70
C PRO A 54 -14.36 6.94 5.53
N SER A 55 -13.23 7.49 6.02
CA SER A 55 -12.98 8.93 5.93
C SER A 55 -11.51 9.27 5.73
N ILE A 56 -11.25 10.28 4.89
CA ILE A 56 -9.94 10.89 4.66
C ILE A 56 -9.94 12.31 5.23
N GLY A 57 -8.79 12.73 5.76
CA GLY A 57 -8.64 14.01 6.44
C GLY A 57 -9.12 13.99 7.90
N GLY A 58 -9.59 15.13 8.38
CA GLY A 58 -9.80 15.42 9.80
C GLY A 58 -8.63 16.18 10.42
N THR A 59 -8.75 16.59 11.68
CA THR A 59 -7.74 17.42 12.37
C THR A 59 -6.32 16.86 12.18
N GLY A 60 -5.41 17.70 11.67
CA GLY A 60 -4.05 17.33 11.28
C GLY A 60 -3.99 16.58 9.94
N LYS A 61 -4.74 15.47 9.81
CA LYS A 61 -4.76 14.62 8.62
C LYS A 61 -5.16 15.37 7.34
N GLY A 62 -6.09 16.32 7.42
CA GLY A 62 -6.52 17.11 6.27
C GLY A 62 -5.41 17.96 5.67
N HIS A 63 -4.48 18.44 6.49
CA HIS A 63 -3.28 19.16 6.01
C HIS A 63 -2.34 18.19 5.29
N LEU A 64 -2.05 17.04 5.90
CA LEU A 64 -1.19 16.02 5.28
C LEU A 64 -1.74 15.54 3.92
N VAL A 65 -3.05 15.38 3.79
CA VAL A 65 -3.68 15.02 2.50
C VAL A 65 -3.41 16.12 1.46
N LYS A 66 -3.48 17.39 1.84
CA LYS A 66 -3.19 18.52 0.94
C LYS A 66 -1.70 18.66 0.64
N GLU A 67 -0.82 18.31 1.56
CA GLU A 67 0.62 18.25 1.30
C GLU A 67 0.97 17.12 0.32
N ILE A 68 0.36 15.94 0.48
CA ILE A 68 0.50 14.83 -0.47
C ILE A 68 0.03 15.25 -1.87
N ASP A 69 -1.14 15.87 -1.96
CA ASP A 69 -1.72 16.41 -3.20
C ASP A 69 -0.77 17.45 -3.85
N ALA A 70 -0.23 18.38 -3.06
CA ALA A 70 0.72 19.39 -3.56
C ALA A 70 2.05 18.80 -4.06
N LEU A 71 2.47 17.66 -3.51
CA LEU A 71 3.65 16.91 -3.98
C LEU A 71 3.34 16.02 -5.20
N GLY A 72 2.10 16.01 -5.70
CA GLY A 72 1.67 15.21 -6.85
C GLY A 72 1.28 13.77 -6.49
N GLY A 73 0.95 13.51 -5.21
CA GLY A 73 0.35 12.25 -4.76
C GLY A 73 -1.13 12.13 -5.14
N GLU A 74 -1.68 10.93 -4.99
CA GLU A 74 -3.03 10.61 -5.51
C GLU A 74 -4.13 10.67 -4.44
N MET A 75 -3.80 10.59 -3.15
CA MET A 75 -4.78 10.52 -2.05
C MET A 75 -5.83 11.63 -2.09
N GLY A 76 -5.43 12.87 -2.36
CA GLY A 76 -6.31 14.03 -2.47
C GLY A 76 -7.26 13.93 -3.66
N ILE A 77 -6.72 13.60 -4.84
CA ILE A 77 -7.48 13.44 -6.08
C ILE A 77 -8.47 12.26 -5.96
N ASN A 78 -8.04 11.15 -5.36
CA ASN A 78 -8.86 9.95 -5.22
C ASN A 78 -10.02 10.16 -4.24
N ILE A 79 -9.81 10.89 -3.14
CA ILE A 79 -10.92 11.22 -2.23
C ILE A 79 -11.94 12.16 -2.90
N ASP A 80 -11.50 13.14 -3.67
CA ASP A 80 -12.42 14.07 -4.34
C ASP A 80 -13.36 13.36 -5.34
N LYS A 81 -12.88 12.28 -5.99
CA LYS A 81 -13.69 11.44 -6.89
C LYS A 81 -14.69 10.53 -6.17
N THR A 82 -14.47 10.23 -4.89
CA THR A 82 -15.15 9.12 -4.18
C THR A 82 -15.82 9.56 -2.88
N MET A 83 -15.74 10.85 -2.55
CA MET A 83 -16.37 11.43 -1.37
C MET A 83 -17.90 11.47 -1.50
N ILE A 84 -18.58 11.08 -0.41
CA ILE A 84 -20.03 11.18 -0.25
C ILE A 84 -20.38 12.50 0.46
N GLN A 85 -19.52 12.94 1.37
CA GLN A 85 -19.70 14.16 2.15
C GLN A 85 -18.34 14.80 2.41
N CYS A 86 -18.25 16.13 2.34
CA CYS A 86 -17.09 16.89 2.78
C CYS A 86 -17.50 17.98 3.79
N LYS A 87 -16.65 18.18 4.80
CA LYS A 87 -16.84 19.21 5.84
C LYS A 87 -15.50 19.85 6.19
N MET A 88 -15.52 21.17 6.40
CA MET A 88 -14.45 21.88 7.09
C MET A 88 -14.63 21.77 8.61
N LEU A 89 -13.61 21.28 9.32
CA LEU A 89 -13.57 21.25 10.78
C LEU A 89 -12.99 22.56 11.33
N ASN A 90 -13.34 22.89 12.58
CA ASN A 90 -12.85 24.07 13.31
C ASN A 90 -13.14 25.43 12.66
N LEU A 91 -14.23 25.55 11.89
CA LEU A 91 -14.64 26.81 11.24
C LEU A 91 -14.82 28.00 12.19
N SER A 92 -15.18 27.75 13.45
CA SER A 92 -15.31 28.81 14.47
C SER A 92 -13.97 29.34 14.99
N LYS A 93 -12.85 28.72 14.60
CA LYS A 93 -11.48 29.12 14.96
C LYS A 93 -10.78 29.74 13.74
N GLY A 94 -9.55 30.23 13.92
CA GLY A 94 -8.76 30.82 12.84
C GLY A 94 -8.34 29.81 11.74
N PRO A 95 -8.00 30.29 10.52
CA PRO A 95 -7.66 29.44 9.39
C PRO A 95 -6.53 28.44 9.63
N ALA A 96 -5.56 28.79 10.49
CA ALA A 96 -4.42 27.93 10.81
C ALA A 96 -4.79 26.57 11.44
N VAL A 97 -6.03 26.42 11.94
CA VAL A 97 -6.52 25.15 12.54
C VAL A 97 -7.69 24.54 11.78
N HIS A 98 -8.07 25.13 10.64
CA HIS A 98 -9.09 24.57 9.75
C HIS A 98 -8.59 23.25 9.17
N SER A 99 -9.48 22.28 8.99
CA SER A 99 -9.05 21.00 8.41
C SER A 99 -10.20 20.32 7.68
N LEU A 100 -9.96 19.95 6.42
CA LEU A 100 -10.93 19.24 5.62
C LEU A 100 -11.06 17.78 6.09
N ARG A 101 -12.29 17.29 6.12
CA ARG A 101 -12.62 15.90 6.35
C ARG A 101 -13.69 15.46 5.36
N ALA A 102 -13.42 14.39 4.64
CA ALA A 102 -14.35 13.79 3.70
C ALA A 102 -14.71 12.36 4.14
N GLN A 103 -15.99 12.02 4.05
CA GLN A 103 -16.47 10.63 4.10
C GLN A 103 -16.37 10.06 2.69
N ALA A 104 -15.79 8.86 2.57
CA ALA A 104 -15.57 8.17 1.31
C ALA A 104 -16.52 6.98 1.16
N ASP A 105 -16.96 6.71 -0.06
CA ASP A 105 -17.39 5.37 -0.41
C ASP A 105 -16.16 4.46 -0.46
N LYS A 106 -16.07 3.48 0.45
CA LYS A 106 -14.88 2.61 0.58
C LYS A 106 -14.59 1.81 -0.69
N ASN A 107 -15.64 1.33 -1.36
CA ASN A 107 -15.50 0.48 -2.55
C ASN A 107 -15.08 1.33 -3.75
N ASN A 108 -15.66 2.52 -3.90
CA ASN A 108 -15.27 3.44 -4.96
C ASN A 108 -13.85 3.97 -4.73
N TYR A 109 -13.45 4.27 -3.49
CA TYR A 109 -12.08 4.69 -3.16
C TYR A 109 -11.04 3.65 -3.59
N HIS A 110 -11.29 2.37 -3.27
CA HIS A 110 -10.48 1.25 -3.75
C HIS A 110 -10.45 1.19 -5.28
N SER A 111 -11.64 1.21 -5.91
CA SER A 111 -11.79 1.00 -7.36
C SER A 111 -11.11 2.10 -8.18
N GLU A 112 -11.26 3.37 -7.78
CA GLU A 112 -10.61 4.49 -8.47
C GLU A 112 -9.09 4.47 -8.24
N MET A 113 -8.60 4.12 -7.04
CA MET A 113 -7.15 3.99 -6.81
C MET A 113 -6.55 2.85 -7.64
N LYS A 114 -7.22 1.68 -7.67
CA LYS A 114 -6.80 0.53 -8.49
C LYS A 114 -6.71 0.91 -9.97
N LYS A 115 -7.72 1.60 -10.49
CA LYS A 115 -7.75 2.10 -11.86
C LYS A 115 -6.62 3.10 -12.16
N VAL A 116 -6.25 3.97 -11.22
CA VAL A 116 -5.10 4.88 -11.41
C VAL A 116 -3.81 4.08 -11.48
N ILE A 117 -3.60 3.15 -10.55
CA ILE A 117 -2.41 2.31 -10.48
C ILE A 117 -2.26 1.44 -11.73
N GLU A 118 -3.33 0.79 -12.19
CA GLU A 118 -3.33 -0.07 -13.39
C GLU A 118 -3.03 0.70 -14.69
N LYS A 119 -3.28 2.01 -14.70
CA LYS A 119 -3.05 2.89 -15.87
C LYS A 119 -1.76 3.70 -15.78
N GLN A 120 -1.02 3.59 -14.68
CA GLN A 120 0.21 4.35 -14.50
C GLN A 120 1.35 3.70 -15.30
N ASP A 121 1.92 4.45 -16.23
CA ASP A 121 3.12 4.02 -16.95
C ASP A 121 4.27 3.73 -15.98
N ASN A 122 5.10 2.74 -16.32
CA ASN A 122 6.21 2.24 -15.50
C ASN A 122 5.82 1.57 -14.17
N LEU A 123 4.53 1.33 -13.92
CA LEU A 123 4.05 0.63 -12.73
C LEU A 123 3.45 -0.73 -13.10
N TYR A 124 4.04 -1.80 -12.57
CA TYR A 124 3.62 -3.18 -12.81
C TYR A 124 3.03 -3.78 -11.54
N LEU A 125 1.88 -4.45 -11.66
CA LEU A 125 1.20 -5.09 -10.55
C LEU A 125 1.47 -6.59 -10.51
N LEU A 126 1.73 -7.11 -9.31
CA LEU A 126 1.87 -8.54 -9.08
C LEU A 126 1.07 -8.97 -7.85
N GLN A 127 0.16 -9.91 -8.05
CA GLN A 127 -0.50 -10.59 -6.94
C GLN A 127 0.39 -11.74 -6.44
N ALA A 128 1.15 -11.50 -5.38
CA ALA A 128 1.98 -12.51 -4.73
C ALA A 128 2.26 -12.15 -3.27
N GLU A 129 2.51 -13.16 -2.45
CA GLU A 129 3.04 -12.99 -1.10
C GLU A 129 4.58 -12.95 -1.19
N ALA A 130 5.18 -11.82 -0.80
CA ALA A 130 6.61 -11.74 -0.53
C ALA A 130 6.90 -12.50 0.77
N ILE A 131 7.91 -13.36 0.74
CA ILE A 131 8.27 -14.23 1.87
C ILE A 131 9.69 -14.00 2.38
N ASP A 132 10.56 -13.38 1.59
CA ASP A 132 11.96 -13.13 1.95
C ASP A 132 12.52 -11.95 1.12
N ILE A 133 13.39 -11.14 1.73
CA ILE A 133 14.11 -10.04 1.07
C ILE A 133 15.59 -10.18 1.39
N LYS A 134 16.41 -10.43 0.36
CA LYS A 134 17.87 -10.63 0.52
C LYS A 134 18.64 -9.51 -0.13
N LEU A 135 19.64 -8.99 0.57
CA LEU A 135 20.66 -8.10 -0.01
C LEU A 135 21.73 -8.95 -0.70
N ASN A 136 22.00 -8.62 -1.96
CA ASN A 136 23.05 -9.23 -2.76
C ASN A 136 24.39 -8.47 -2.58
N GLU A 137 25.50 -9.10 -2.96
CA GLU A 137 26.85 -8.49 -2.91
C GLU A 137 26.98 -7.23 -3.77
N ASP A 138 26.18 -7.12 -4.84
CA ASP A 138 26.12 -5.95 -5.72
C ASP A 138 25.24 -4.80 -5.19
N ASN A 139 24.81 -4.88 -3.93
CA ASN A 139 23.88 -3.97 -3.25
C ASN A 139 22.46 -3.93 -3.85
N THR A 140 22.10 -4.87 -4.72
CA THR A 140 20.70 -5.06 -5.13
C THR A 140 19.96 -5.96 -4.15
N PHE A 141 18.64 -5.95 -4.22
CA PHE A 141 17.77 -6.78 -3.40
C PHE A 141 17.10 -7.86 -4.26
N ASN A 142 16.97 -9.07 -3.73
CA ASN A 142 16.08 -10.10 -4.25
C ASN A 142 14.86 -10.23 -3.34
N VAL A 143 13.67 -9.99 -3.90
CA VAL A 143 12.39 -10.21 -3.22
C VAL A 143 11.83 -11.54 -3.67
N HIS A 144 11.80 -12.52 -2.77
CA HIS A 144 11.31 -13.88 -3.03
C HIS A 144 9.82 -13.98 -2.74
N THR A 145 9.12 -14.74 -3.57
CA THR A 145 7.70 -15.04 -3.40
C THR A 145 7.47 -16.49 -3.00
N LYS A 146 6.30 -16.75 -2.41
CA LYS A 146 5.88 -18.10 -2.00
C LYS A 146 5.90 -19.16 -3.10
N TYR A 147 5.82 -18.73 -4.36
CA TYR A 147 5.75 -19.62 -5.53
C TYR A 147 7.13 -19.94 -6.14
N GLY A 148 8.23 -19.52 -5.50
CA GLY A 148 9.61 -19.74 -5.98
C GLY A 148 10.11 -18.68 -6.96
N ALA A 149 9.25 -17.83 -7.51
CA ALA A 149 9.69 -16.66 -8.27
C ALA A 149 10.38 -15.66 -7.34
N PHE A 150 11.51 -15.09 -7.78
CA PHE A 150 12.11 -13.92 -7.14
C PHE A 150 12.35 -12.80 -8.15
N TYR A 151 12.33 -11.57 -7.65
CA TYR A 151 12.49 -10.36 -8.44
C TYR A 151 13.64 -9.52 -7.89
N GLN A 152 14.48 -9.01 -8.79
CA GLN A 152 15.63 -8.19 -8.42
C GLN A 152 15.25 -6.71 -8.45
N ALA A 153 15.70 -5.93 -7.46
CA ALA A 153 15.51 -4.48 -7.41
C ALA A 153 16.72 -3.72 -6.87
N LYS A 154 16.86 -2.45 -7.24
CA LYS A 154 17.87 -1.56 -6.65
C LYS A 154 17.47 -1.08 -5.26
N ALA A 155 16.17 -0.89 -5.03
CA ALA A 155 15.62 -0.62 -3.70
C ALA A 155 14.26 -1.30 -3.49
N VAL A 156 13.93 -1.55 -2.23
CA VAL A 156 12.67 -2.16 -1.81
C VAL A 156 11.99 -1.28 -0.77
N ILE A 157 10.70 -1.00 -0.97
CA ILE A 157 9.86 -0.22 -0.04
C ILE A 157 8.86 -1.18 0.60
N VAL A 158 8.94 -1.36 1.92
CA VAL A 158 8.08 -2.28 2.66
C VAL A 158 6.91 -1.51 3.31
N THR A 159 5.69 -1.82 2.87
CA THR A 159 4.44 -1.16 3.31
C THR A 159 3.36 -2.18 3.69
N THR A 160 3.77 -3.18 4.46
CA THR A 160 2.96 -4.35 4.85
C THR A 160 1.79 -4.03 5.78
N GLY A 161 1.67 -2.79 6.27
CA GLY A 161 0.57 -2.38 7.15
C GLY A 161 0.47 -3.29 8.39
N THR A 162 -0.72 -3.78 8.67
CA THR A 162 -0.98 -4.67 9.82
C THR A 162 -1.01 -6.17 9.43
N TYR A 163 -0.32 -6.56 8.36
CA TYR A 163 -0.29 -7.95 7.88
C TYR A 163 0.86 -8.78 8.49
N LEU A 164 2.02 -8.17 8.77
CA LEU A 164 3.18 -8.88 9.33
C LEU A 164 2.85 -9.43 10.72
N LYS A 165 2.91 -10.76 10.88
CA LYS A 165 2.50 -11.49 12.10
C LYS A 165 1.16 -10.98 12.65
N GLY A 166 0.23 -10.68 11.74
CA GLY A 166 -1.08 -10.11 12.07
C GLY A 166 -1.89 -11.03 12.98
N LYS A 167 -2.45 -10.47 14.05
CA LYS A 167 -3.26 -11.20 15.02
C LYS A 167 -4.48 -10.37 15.40
N ILE A 168 -5.64 -11.03 15.41
CA ILE A 168 -6.93 -10.44 15.77
C ILE A 168 -7.25 -10.82 17.22
N PHE A 169 -7.73 -9.83 17.97
CA PHE A 169 -8.12 -9.94 19.36
C PHE A 169 -9.60 -9.58 19.50
N ILE A 170 -10.43 -10.53 19.96
CA ILE A 170 -11.87 -10.35 20.21
C ILE A 170 -12.16 -10.91 21.61
N GLY A 171 -12.01 -10.06 22.63
CA GLY A 171 -12.05 -10.51 24.03
C GLY A 171 -10.96 -11.54 24.29
N GLU A 172 -11.35 -12.76 24.68
CA GLU A 172 -10.43 -13.89 24.90
C GLU A 172 -10.08 -14.64 23.61
N LEU A 173 -10.85 -14.46 22.53
CA LEU A 173 -10.59 -15.11 21.25
C LEU A 173 -9.45 -14.41 20.51
N ASN A 174 -8.40 -15.17 20.21
CA ASN A 174 -7.23 -14.67 19.53
C ASN A 174 -6.83 -15.61 18.39
N TYR A 175 -6.62 -15.08 17.18
CA TYR A 175 -6.21 -15.87 16.01
C TYR A 175 -5.38 -15.04 15.03
N GLU A 176 -4.53 -15.70 14.24
CA GLU A 176 -3.70 -15.04 13.24
C GLU A 176 -4.53 -14.66 12.01
N SER A 177 -4.52 -13.39 11.63
CA SER A 177 -5.20 -12.88 10.44
C SER A 177 -4.72 -11.46 10.12
N GLY A 178 -4.72 -11.13 8.83
CA GLY A 178 -4.65 -9.75 8.35
C GLY A 178 -6.01 -9.04 8.45
N PRO A 179 -6.08 -7.77 8.02
CA PRO A 179 -7.33 -7.02 7.98
C PRO A 179 -8.43 -7.73 7.18
N SER A 180 -9.68 -7.62 7.65
CA SER A 180 -10.87 -8.08 6.92
C SER A 180 -10.83 -9.58 6.53
N GLY A 181 -10.19 -10.43 7.32
CA GLY A 181 -10.13 -11.88 7.08
C GLY A 181 -9.09 -12.32 6.05
N LEU A 182 -8.19 -11.42 5.64
CA LEU A 182 -7.07 -11.77 4.77
C LEU A 182 -6.00 -12.58 5.53
N PHE A 183 -5.15 -13.28 4.79
CA PHE A 183 -4.05 -14.04 5.37
C PHE A 183 -2.99 -13.10 5.97
N PRO A 184 -2.38 -13.46 7.12
CA PRO A 184 -1.23 -12.75 7.66
C PRO A 184 0.04 -13.07 6.87
N ALA A 185 1.02 -12.15 6.90
CA ALA A 185 2.33 -12.33 6.27
C ALA A 185 3.37 -12.81 7.31
N ASN A 186 3.40 -14.12 7.55
CA ASN A 186 4.24 -14.71 8.61
C ASN A 186 5.69 -15.00 8.16
N GLU A 187 5.86 -15.42 6.90
CA GLU A 187 7.18 -15.83 6.37
C GLU A 187 8.11 -14.64 6.25
N LEU A 188 7.65 -13.53 5.65
CA LEU A 188 8.44 -12.29 5.54
C LEU A 188 8.85 -11.74 6.91
N SER A 189 7.98 -11.87 7.91
CA SER A 189 8.27 -11.45 9.29
C SER A 189 9.35 -12.29 9.98
N SER A 190 9.74 -13.42 9.40
CA SER A 190 10.77 -14.32 9.94
C SER A 190 12.10 -14.16 9.19
N SER A 191 12.10 -13.45 8.06
CA SER A 191 13.26 -13.17 7.21
C SER A 191 13.97 -11.86 7.59
N LEU A 192 13.22 -10.89 8.14
CA LEU A 192 13.70 -9.59 8.63
C LEU A 192 14.19 -9.67 10.08
#